data_AF-A0A7K1YC53-F1
#
_entry.id   AF-A0A7K1YC53-F1
#
_cell.length_a   1.000
_cell.length_b   1.000
_cell.length_c   1.000
_cell.angle_alpha   90.00
_cell.angle_beta   90.00
_cell.angle_gamma   90.00
#
_symmetry.space_group_name_H-M   'P 1'
#
loop_
_entity.id
_entity.type
_entity.pdbx_description
1 polymer ?
#
loop_
_entity_poly.entity_id
_entity_poly.type
_entity_poly.pdbx_seq_one_letter_code
_entity_poly.pdbx_strand_id
1 'polypeptide(L)'
;MMRKYAIYKGLQKPLIYRGFKGKFIAWGISSLVIGLVSGGLTGALTSMYLGGAVTIITIAGGLFYTFQKQKGGLHSKSRHKGVFVHPVNFQSHGIPSEKLL
;
A
#
# COMPACT_ATOMS: atom_id res chain seq x y z
N MET A 1 -20.57 -22.18 28.56
CA MET A 1 -20.30 -21.58 27.23
C MET A 1 -18.80 -21.54 26.98
N MET A 2 -18.30 -22.21 25.93
CA MET A 2 -16.88 -22.11 25.52
C MET A 2 -16.59 -20.73 24.92
N ARG A 3 -15.55 -20.04 25.42
CA ARG A 3 -15.06 -18.79 24.81
C ARG A 3 -14.41 -19.12 23.47
N LYS A 4 -15.00 -18.66 22.36
CA LYS A 4 -14.39 -18.71 21.03
C LYS A 4 -13.53 -17.46 20.84
N TYR A 5 -12.23 -17.66 20.63
CA TYR A 5 -11.32 -16.59 20.24
C TYR A 5 -11.31 -16.45 18.71
N ALA A 6 -11.31 -15.22 18.20
CA ALA A 6 -11.18 -14.97 16.77
C ALA A 6 -9.78 -15.38 16.31
N ILE A 7 -9.68 -16.51 15.61
CA ILE A 7 -8.41 -16.97 15.02
C ILE A 7 -8.07 -16.03 13.86
N TYR A 8 -6.87 -15.45 13.91
CA TYR A 8 -6.36 -14.64 12.81
C TYR A 8 -6.19 -15.50 11.56
N LYS A 9 -6.89 -15.15 10.47
CA LYS A 9 -6.91 -15.91 9.21
C LYS A 9 -5.80 -15.53 8.22
N GLY A 10 -4.83 -14.70 8.65
CA GLY A 10 -3.83 -14.12 7.77
C GLY A 10 -4.30 -12.82 7.11
N LEU A 11 -3.36 -12.12 6.48
CA LEU A 11 -3.64 -10.89 5.76
C LEU A 11 -4.15 -11.23 4.35
N GLN A 12 -5.30 -10.67 3.95
CA GLN A 12 -5.85 -10.90 2.62
C GLN A 12 -4.87 -10.43 1.52
N LYS A 13 -4.69 -11.26 0.49
CA LYS A 13 -3.86 -10.90 -0.66
C LYS A 13 -4.50 -9.71 -1.39
N PRO A 14 -3.78 -8.60 -1.62
CA PRO A 14 -4.33 -7.46 -2.32
C PRO A 14 -4.57 -7.79 -3.80
N LEU A 15 -5.54 -7.11 -4.41
CA LEU A 15 -5.81 -7.18 -5.84
C LEU A 15 -4.55 -6.78 -6.64
N ILE A 16 -4.19 -7.56 -7.66
CA ILE A 16 -3.05 -7.30 -8.53
C ILE A 16 -3.53 -7.25 -9.97
N TYR A 17 -3.24 -6.16 -10.69
CA TYR A 17 -3.58 -6.00 -12.09
C TYR A 17 -2.39 -5.44 -12.86
N ARG A 18 -1.90 -6.19 -13.87
CA ARG A 18 -0.77 -5.79 -14.73
C ARG A 18 0.45 -5.24 -13.95
N GLY A 19 0.78 -5.87 -12.83
CA GLY A 19 1.89 -5.48 -11.97
C GLY A 19 1.55 -4.43 -10.91
N PHE A 20 0.42 -3.73 -11.00
CA PHE A 20 -0.04 -2.78 -9.98
C PHE A 20 -0.83 -3.47 -8.87
N LYS A 21 -0.66 -3.01 -7.62
CA LYS A 21 -1.29 -3.62 -6.43
C LYS A 21 -2.25 -2.65 -5.72
N GLY A 22 -3.48 -3.09 -5.49
CA GLY A 22 -4.50 -2.37 -4.71
C GLY A 22 -4.65 -0.91 -5.15
N LYS A 23 -4.46 0.04 -4.22
CA LYS A 23 -4.62 1.48 -4.47
C LYS A 23 -3.80 2.00 -5.65
N PHE A 24 -2.65 1.41 -5.95
CA PHE A 24 -1.77 1.86 -7.05
C PHE A 24 -2.40 1.64 -8.43
N ILE A 25 -3.37 0.74 -8.55
CA ILE A 25 -4.17 0.58 -9.77
C ILE A 25 -4.96 1.88 -10.04
N ALA A 26 -5.58 2.45 -9.00
CA ALA A 26 -6.31 3.71 -9.11
C ALA A 26 -5.38 4.87 -9.50
N TRP A 27 -4.20 4.98 -8.87
CA TRP A 27 -3.19 5.97 -9.27
C TRP A 27 -2.74 5.81 -10.73
N GLY A 28 -2.57 4.57 -11.19
CA GLY A 28 -2.26 4.27 -12.59
C GLY A 28 -3.37 4.74 -13.55
N ILE A 29 -4.62 4.42 -13.25
CA ILE A 29 -5.79 4.87 -14.05
C ILE A 29 -5.89 6.40 -14.04
N SER A 30 -5.72 7.05 -12.88
CA SER A 30 -5.73 8.51 -12.78
C SER A 30 -4.67 9.14 -13.68
N SER A 31 -3.47 8.55 -13.78
CA SER A 31 -2.42 9.05 -14.68
C SER A 31 -2.82 8.98 -16.15
N LEU A 32 -3.56 7.94 -16.56
CA LEU A 32 -4.09 7.81 -17.92
C LEU A 32 -5.13 8.89 -18.21
N VAL A 33 -6.08 9.10 -17.29
CA VAL A 33 -7.13 10.12 -17.44
C VAL A 33 -6.53 11.52 -17.48
N ILE A 34 -5.64 11.85 -16.55
CA ILE A 34 -4.99 13.17 -16.48
C ILE A 34 -4.15 13.40 -17.73
N GLY A 35 -3.40 12.41 -18.20
CA GLY A 35 -2.60 12.53 -19.42
C GLY A 35 -3.46 12.78 -20.66
N LEU A 36 -4.58 12.08 -20.80
CA LEU A 36 -5.49 12.28 -21.93
C LEU A 36 -6.16 13.66 -21.89
N VAL A 37 -6.64 14.09 -20.72
CA VAL A 37 -7.31 15.40 -20.58
C VAL A 37 -6.31 16.55 -20.79
N SER A 38 -5.14 16.50 -20.15
CA SER A 38 -4.12 17.54 -20.29
C SER A 38 -3.53 17.61 -21.70
N GLY A 39 -3.27 16.47 -22.31
CA GLY A 39 -2.78 16.39 -23.68
C GLY A 39 -3.82 16.81 -24.72
N GLY A 40 -5.08 16.40 -24.55
CA GLY A 40 -6.19 16.85 -25.40
C GLY A 40 -6.42 18.36 -25.30
N LEU A 41 -6.39 18.91 -24.09
CA LEU A 41 -6.52 20.35 -23.85
C LEU A 41 -5.35 21.13 -24.48
N THR A 42 -4.11 20.67 -24.27
CA THR A 42 -2.92 21.28 -24.89
C THR A 42 -2.95 21.17 -26.41
N GLY A 43 -3.44 20.04 -26.93
CA GLY A 43 -3.62 19.81 -28.36
C GLY A 43 -4.61 20.78 -28.99
N ALA A 44 -5.73 21.03 -28.30
CA ALA A 44 -6.78 21.94 -28.74
C ALA A 44 -6.35 23.42 -28.69
N LEU A 45 -5.55 23.80 -27.70
CA LEU A 45 -5.11 25.19 -27.50
C LEU A 45 -3.86 25.56 -28.30
N THR A 46 -2.97 24.60 -28.57
CA THR A 46 -1.66 24.88 -29.19
C THR A 46 -1.49 24.11 -30.49
N SER A 47 -1.29 22.80 -30.42
CA SER A 47 -1.06 21.94 -31.59
C SER A 47 -1.17 20.47 -31.18
N MET A 48 -1.75 19.65 -32.06
CA MET A 48 -1.91 18.22 -31.82
C MET A 48 -0.59 17.50 -31.54
N TYR A 49 0.53 17.93 -32.15
CA TYR A 49 1.85 17.34 -31.88
C TYR A 49 2.31 17.58 -30.44
N LEU A 50 2.15 18.82 -29.95
CA LEU A 50 2.46 19.16 -28.56
C LEU A 50 1.51 18.45 -27.59
N GLY A 51 0.22 18.40 -27.89
CA GLY A 51 -0.76 17.65 -27.10
C GLY A 51 -0.42 16.15 -27.00
N GLY A 52 0.00 15.54 -28.11
CA GLY A 52 0.47 14.17 -28.15
C GLY A 52 1.71 13.94 -27.28
N ALA A 53 2.71 14.82 -27.38
CA ALA A 53 3.91 14.76 -26.54
C ALA A 53 3.59 14.87 -25.05
N VAL A 54 2.73 15.82 -24.67
CA VAL A 54 2.27 16.00 -23.28
C VAL A 54 1.52 14.77 -22.77
N THR A 55 0.66 14.18 -23.61
CA THR A 55 -0.06 12.94 -23.27
C THR A 55 0.93 11.82 -22.92
N ILE A 56 1.90 11.58 -23.81
CA ILE A 56 2.88 10.49 -23.65
C ILE A 56 3.73 10.70 -22.39
N ILE A 57 4.26 11.91 -22.19
CA ILE A 57 5.12 12.22 -21.05
C ILE A 57 4.34 12.08 -19.74
N THR A 58 3.11 12.58 -19.69
CA THR A 58 2.29 12.55 -18.47
C THR A 58 1.91 11.12 -18.10
N ILE A 59 1.50 10.30 -19.08
CA ILE A 59 1.14 8.90 -18.84
C ILE A 59 2.37 8.09 -18.44
N ALA A 60 3.45 8.17 -19.23
CA ALA A 60 4.67 7.39 -18.96
C ALA A 60 5.28 7.78 -17.61
N GLY A 61 5.37 9.09 -17.33
CA GLY A 61 5.87 9.62 -16.07
C GLY A 61 4.98 9.22 -14.89
N GLY A 62 3.66 9.33 -15.02
CA GLY A 62 2.71 8.97 -13.96
C GLY A 62 2.72 7.48 -13.64
N LEU A 63 2.76 6.61 -14.66
CA LEU A 63 2.88 5.16 -14.47
C LEU A 63 4.23 4.79 -13.85
N PHE A 64 5.33 5.37 -14.34
CA PHE A 64 6.67 5.13 -13.79
C PHE A 64 6.76 5.55 -12.32
N TYR A 65 6.27 6.74 -11.98
CA TYR A 65 6.21 7.24 -10.60
C TYR A 65 5.41 6.29 -9.70
N THR A 66 4.24 5.86 -10.16
CA THR A 66 3.37 4.94 -9.42
C THR A 66 4.07 3.59 -9.20
N PHE A 67 4.77 3.09 -10.21
CA PHE A 67 5.52 1.84 -10.12
C PHE A 67 6.65 1.92 -9.09
N GLN A 68 7.39 3.03 -9.08
CA GLN A 68 8.45 3.28 -8.11
C GLN A 68 7.88 3.41 -6.69
N LYS A 69 6.77 4.13 -6.50
CA LYS A 69 6.10 4.26 -5.20
C LYS A 69 5.57 2.92 -4.68
N GLN A 70 5.11 2.05 -5.58
CA GLN A 70 4.61 0.73 -5.20
C GLN A 70 5.68 -0.18 -4.58
N LYS A 71 6.97 0.01 -4.93
CA LYS A 71 8.09 -0.74 -4.32
C LYS A 71 8.20 -0.50 -2.81
N GLY A 72 7.73 0.64 -2.31
CA GLY A 72 7.70 0.97 -0.88
C GLY A 72 6.61 0.25 -0.08
N GLY A 73 5.75 -0.54 -0.73
CA GLY A 73 4.67 -1.29 -0.10
C GLY A 73 3.29 -0.63 -0.24
N LEU A 74 2.25 -1.42 0.04
CA LEU A 74 0.86 -1.00 -0.17
C LEU A 74 0.33 -0.03 0.89
N HIS A 75 0.84 -0.15 2.11
CA HIS A 75 0.42 0.65 3.25
C HIS A 75 1.60 1.42 3.81
N SER A 76 1.37 2.70 4.11
CA SER A 76 2.32 3.49 4.88
C SER A 76 2.28 2.95 6.30
N LYS A 77 3.40 2.39 6.77
CA LYS A 77 3.53 1.93 8.15
C LYS A 77 4.50 2.89 8.84
N SER A 78 4.06 3.53 9.91
CA SER A 78 4.97 4.33 10.73
C SER A 78 6.10 3.43 11.23
N ARG A 79 7.32 3.73 10.79
CA ARG A 79 8.54 3.04 11.23
C ARG A 79 9.18 3.92 12.29
N HIS A 80 8.93 3.59 13.55
CA HIS A 80 9.64 4.20 14.66
C HIS A 80 11.06 3.67 14.66
N LYS A 81 12.06 4.56 14.66
CA LYS A 81 13.46 4.20 14.86
C LYS A 81 13.75 4.29 16.36
N GLY A 82 13.95 3.15 17.02
CA GLY A 82 14.22 3.08 18.45
C GLY A 82 14.28 1.64 18.95
N VAL A 83 14.84 1.46 20.15
CA VAL A 83 14.87 0.16 20.84
C VAL A 83 13.57 0.04 21.64
N PHE A 84 12.76 -0.97 21.32
CA PHE A 84 11.55 -1.30 22.07
C PHE A 84 11.85 -2.42 23.06
N VAL A 85 11.87 -2.10 24.35
CA VAL A 85 11.97 -3.10 25.42
C VAL A 85 10.55 -3.48 25.85
N HIS A 86 10.12 -4.70 25.53
CA HIS A 86 8.85 -5.23 26.00
C HIS A 86 9.03 -5.79 27.41
N PRO A 87 8.30 -5.28 28.43
CA PRO A 87 8.38 -5.84 29.76
C PRO A 87 7.78 -7.25 29.75
N VAL A 88 8.57 -8.21 30.22
CA VAL A 88 8.17 -9.60 30.30
C VAL A 88 7.48 -9.80 31.65
N ASN A 89 6.16 -9.72 31.66
CA ASN A 89 5.36 -9.98 32.86
C ASN A 89 4.92 -11.44 32.86
N PHE A 90 5.85 -12.36 33.17
CA PHE A 90 5.47 -13.73 33.48
C PHE A 90 4.90 -13.77 34.90
N GLN A 91 3.59 -13.98 35.01
CA GLN A 91 2.99 -14.37 36.29
C GLN A 91 3.47 -15.78 36.61
N SER A 92 4.48 -15.90 37.49
CA SER A 92 4.84 -17.17 38.08
C SER A 92 3.68 -17.63 38.96
N HIS A 93 2.81 -18.48 38.42
CA HIS A 93 1.93 -19.30 39.24
C HIS A 93 2.81 -20.36 39.91
N GLY A 94 3.44 -19.98 41.03
CA GLY A 94 4.10 -20.92 41.90
C GLY A 94 3.10 -22.00 42.30
N ILE A 95 3.46 -23.26 42.07
CA ILE A 95 2.65 -24.40 42.50
C ILE A 95 2.53 -24.31 44.03
N PRO A 96 1.31 -24.22 44.60
CA PRO A 96 1.13 -24.16 46.04
C PRO A 96 1.80 -25.37 46.70
N SER A 97 2.61 -25.14 47.73
CA SER A 97 3.35 -26.16 48.48
C SER A 97 2.44 -27.21 49.14
N GLU A 98 1.13 -27.00 49.16
CA GLU A 98 0.12 -27.95 49.64
C GLU A 98 -0.06 -29.17 48.72
N LYS A 99 0.46 -29.15 47.50
CA LYS A 99 0.41 -30.28 46.55
C LYS A 99 1.70 -31.11 46.46
N LEU A 100 2.66 -30.84 47.35
CA LEU A 100 3.98 -31.51 47.42
C LEU A 100 4.11 -32.47 48.61
N LEU A 101 3.00 -32.70 49.34
CA LEU A 101 2.84 -33.72 50.39
C LEU A 101 1.71 -34.67 49.99
#